data_AF-A0A443SNU6-F1
#
_entry.id   AF-A0A443SNU6-F1
#
_cell.length_a   1.000
_cell.length_b   1.000
_cell.length_c   1.000
_cell.angle_alpha   90.00
_cell.angle_beta   90.00
_cell.angle_gamma   90.00
#
_symmetry.space_group_name_H-M   'P 1'
#
loop_
_entity.id
_entity.type
_entity.pdbx_description
1 polymer ?
#
loop_
_entity_poly.entity_id
_entity_poly.type
_entity_poly.pdbx_seq_one_letter_code
_entity_poly.pdbx_strand_id
1 'polypeptide(L)'
;MNVQKRMLLMCISGELMQTGCESSKYGCCRDKITAAPGPMFLGCPERCGCNKRGSYGSNCDPVTRQCRCKPGIGGIKCNRCEPGFWGLHKILEGNEGCVACNCNKFGSVRTDCEQTTAKCVCKPGITGLKCDKCPQGTILGPEGCTHASIAYPINGSCDDIVCLYGAVCVEHGTKAQCACDIICSNDNSLQMLCGSDGNIYINECQLKLASCRYQKELSIAHIGPC
;
A
#
# COMPACT_ATOMS: atom_id res chain seq x y z
N MET A 1 83.26 -10.65 -17.88
CA MET A 1 82.60 -10.60 -19.21
C MET A 1 81.11 -10.75 -18.97
N ASN A 2 80.40 -9.62 -18.89
CA ASN A 2 79.56 -9.06 -19.97
C ASN A 2 78.34 -9.94 -20.28
N VAL A 3 77.12 -9.59 -19.81
CA VAL A 3 76.16 -8.57 -20.37
C VAL A 3 75.45 -9.20 -21.58
N GLN A 4 74.14 -9.48 -21.61
CA GLN A 4 72.93 -8.64 -21.61
C GLN A 4 71.75 -9.66 -21.74
N LYS A 5 70.55 -9.57 -21.16
CA LYS A 5 69.53 -8.51 -21.19
C LYS A 5 68.46 -8.93 -20.15
N ARG A 6 68.40 -8.36 -18.95
CA ARG A 6 67.55 -7.21 -18.58
C ARG A 6 66.18 -7.20 -19.27
N MET A 7 65.17 -7.74 -18.59
CA MET A 7 64.13 -6.89 -18.01
C MET A 7 64.10 -7.17 -16.49
N LEU A 8 64.99 -6.46 -15.81
CA LEU A 8 65.02 -6.19 -14.37
C LEU A 8 63.85 -5.21 -14.14
N LEU A 9 63.11 -5.13 -13.04
CA LEU A 9 63.28 -5.48 -11.63
C LEU A 9 61.85 -5.14 -11.10
N MET A 10 61.24 -5.79 -10.12
CA MET A 10 61.36 -5.48 -8.69
C MET A 10 60.16 -6.12 -8.02
N CYS A 11 60.33 -6.55 -6.77
CA CYS A 11 59.37 -7.25 -5.91
C CYS A 11 57.96 -6.65 -5.94
N ILE A 12 57.03 -7.24 -6.69
CA ILE A 12 55.69 -6.65 -6.89
C ILE A 12 54.62 -7.76 -6.84
N SER A 13 53.85 -7.71 -5.76
CA SER A 13 52.43 -8.07 -5.63
C SER A 13 51.91 -9.28 -6.42
N GLY A 14 51.68 -10.42 -5.77
CA GLY A 14 50.84 -11.46 -6.39
C GLY A 14 51.03 -12.87 -5.88
N GLU A 15 50.74 -13.14 -4.61
CA GLU A 15 50.17 -14.45 -4.29
C GLU A 15 48.74 -14.47 -4.85
N LEU A 16 48.56 -15.00 -6.05
CA LEU A 16 47.27 -15.57 -6.41
C LEU A 16 47.19 -16.94 -5.74
N MET A 17 46.84 -16.96 -4.45
CA MET A 17 46.25 -18.16 -3.87
C MET A 17 44.92 -18.42 -4.61
N GLN A 18 44.97 -19.17 -5.70
CA GLN A 18 43.81 -19.86 -6.24
C GLN A 18 43.42 -20.97 -5.25
N THR A 19 42.67 -20.61 -4.21
CA THR A 19 41.96 -21.56 -3.36
C THR A 19 40.54 -21.72 -3.86
N GLY A 20 40.41 -22.18 -5.10
CA GLY A 20 39.13 -22.57 -5.67
C GLY A 20 38.73 -23.99 -5.26
N CYS A 21 37.45 -24.31 -5.43
CA CYS A 21 36.90 -25.64 -5.13
C CYS A 21 37.46 -26.77 -6.01
N GLU A 22 38.27 -26.46 -7.04
CA GLU A 22 38.89 -27.45 -7.92
C GLU A 22 39.85 -28.37 -7.17
N SER A 23 40.45 -27.88 -6.08
CA SER A 23 41.36 -28.68 -5.23
C SER A 23 40.64 -29.48 -4.13
N SER A 24 39.31 -29.32 -4.00
CA SER A 24 38.54 -29.99 -2.95
C SER A 24 38.26 -31.47 -3.28
N LYS A 25 38.08 -32.30 -2.25
CA LYS A 25 37.97 -33.77 -2.34
C LYS A 25 36.91 -34.27 -3.34
N TYR A 26 35.79 -33.56 -3.48
CA TYR A 26 34.70 -33.93 -4.38
C TYR A 26 34.52 -32.94 -5.54
N GLY A 27 35.51 -32.07 -5.76
CA GLY A 27 35.49 -31.02 -6.75
C GLY A 27 34.43 -29.95 -6.45
N CYS A 28 34.08 -29.17 -7.47
CA CYS A 28 33.14 -28.07 -7.31
C CYS A 28 31.68 -28.52 -7.39
N CYS A 29 30.82 -27.81 -6.68
CA CYS A 29 29.41 -27.73 -6.97
C CYS A 29 29.16 -27.18 -8.37
N ARG A 30 27.92 -27.26 -8.85
CA ARG A 30 27.55 -26.83 -10.21
C ARG A 30 27.82 -25.34 -10.49
N ASP A 31 28.02 -24.54 -9.45
CA ASP A 31 28.40 -23.13 -9.52
C ASP A 31 29.89 -22.89 -9.79
N LYS A 32 30.73 -23.94 -9.78
CA LYS A 32 32.21 -23.88 -9.95
C LYS A 32 32.94 -22.99 -8.93
N ILE A 33 32.27 -22.65 -7.83
CA ILE A 33 32.80 -21.78 -6.78
C ILE A 33 32.76 -22.51 -5.43
N THR A 34 31.67 -23.23 -5.14
CA THR A 34 31.47 -23.91 -3.87
C THR A 34 32.10 -25.30 -3.90
N ALA A 35 32.85 -25.70 -2.86
CA ALA A 35 33.35 -27.08 -2.74
C ALA A 35 32.20 -28.06 -2.50
N ALA A 36 32.15 -29.16 -3.25
CA ALA A 36 31.14 -30.18 -3.09
C ALA A 36 31.37 -30.96 -1.78
N PRO A 37 30.38 -31.06 -0.88
CA PRO A 37 30.51 -31.85 0.35
C PRO A 37 30.53 -33.36 0.12
N GLY A 38 30.05 -33.82 -1.03
CA GLY A 38 29.98 -35.23 -1.41
C GLY A 38 30.01 -35.46 -2.93
N PRO A 39 30.17 -36.73 -3.36
CA PRO A 39 30.26 -37.09 -4.78
C PRO A 39 28.97 -36.76 -5.53
N MET A 40 29.05 -36.54 -6.84
CA MET A 40 27.91 -36.21 -7.72
C MET A 40 27.10 -34.98 -7.26
N PHE A 41 27.76 -33.96 -6.71
CA PHE A 41 27.13 -32.76 -6.12
C PHE A 41 26.25 -33.04 -4.88
N LEU A 42 26.41 -34.18 -4.22
CA LEU A 42 25.68 -34.49 -2.99
C LEU A 42 26.09 -33.52 -1.87
N GLY A 43 25.10 -32.93 -1.20
CA GLY A 43 25.33 -31.90 -0.19
C GLY A 43 25.68 -30.51 -0.77
N CYS A 44 25.86 -30.37 -2.09
CA CYS A 44 25.90 -29.05 -2.71
C CYS A 44 24.55 -28.36 -2.51
N PRO A 45 24.53 -27.02 -2.36
CA PRO A 45 23.27 -26.30 -2.31
C PRO A 45 22.44 -26.67 -3.54
N GLU A 46 21.22 -27.16 -3.33
CA GLU A 46 20.27 -27.28 -4.43
C GLU A 46 20.16 -25.90 -5.11
N ARG A 47 20.02 -25.89 -6.44
CA ARG A 47 19.80 -24.65 -7.20
C ARG A 47 18.79 -23.83 -6.43
N CYS A 48 19.03 -22.53 -6.28
CA CYS A 48 18.55 -21.61 -5.23
C CYS A 48 17.05 -21.63 -4.85
N GLY A 49 16.23 -22.44 -5.51
CA GLY A 49 14.80 -22.61 -5.25
C GLY A 49 14.01 -21.44 -5.79
N CYS A 50 14.58 -20.71 -6.77
CA CYS A 50 13.94 -19.57 -7.39
C CYS A 50 12.60 -19.98 -7.99
N ASN A 51 11.56 -19.21 -7.68
CA ASN A 51 10.22 -19.47 -8.19
C ASN A 51 10.24 -19.29 -9.71
N LYS A 52 9.93 -20.37 -10.45
CA LYS A 52 9.94 -20.36 -11.91
C LYS A 52 9.03 -19.30 -12.56
N ARG A 53 7.99 -18.85 -11.82
CA ARG A 53 7.06 -17.81 -12.28
C ARG A 53 7.60 -16.43 -11.93
N GLY A 54 8.09 -16.28 -10.71
CA GLY A 54 8.48 -14.98 -10.15
C GLY A 54 9.93 -14.56 -10.39
N SER A 55 10.79 -15.45 -10.87
CA SER A 55 12.19 -15.17 -11.18
C SER A 55 12.44 -15.19 -12.69
N TYR A 56 13.50 -14.49 -13.12
CA TYR A 56 14.00 -14.58 -14.50
C TYR A 56 14.73 -15.91 -14.80
N GLY A 57 15.09 -16.66 -13.76
CA GLY A 57 15.76 -17.96 -13.90
C GLY A 57 16.04 -18.60 -12.55
N SER A 58 16.86 -19.66 -12.55
CA SER A 58 17.24 -20.41 -11.33
C SER A 58 18.49 -19.89 -10.63
N ASN A 59 19.13 -18.85 -11.18
CA ASN A 59 20.37 -18.31 -10.67
C ASN A 59 20.07 -17.29 -9.56
N CYS A 60 20.88 -17.32 -8.51
CA CYS A 60 20.83 -16.38 -7.41
C CYS A 60 22.23 -15.85 -7.09
N ASP A 61 22.26 -14.78 -6.31
CA ASP A 61 23.50 -14.27 -5.74
C ASP A 61 24.18 -15.34 -4.84
N PRO A 62 25.50 -15.57 -4.97
CA PRO A 62 26.18 -16.68 -4.30
C PRO A 62 26.27 -16.52 -2.77
N VAL A 63 26.19 -15.30 -2.25
CA VAL A 63 26.33 -15.00 -0.82
C VAL A 63 24.94 -14.87 -0.16
N THR A 64 24.12 -13.95 -0.67
CA THR A 64 22.78 -13.63 -0.14
C THR A 64 21.72 -14.66 -0.52
N ARG A 65 22.01 -15.50 -1.52
CA ARG A 65 21.06 -16.46 -2.11
C ARG A 65 19.82 -15.82 -2.75
N GLN A 66 19.83 -14.50 -2.96
CA GLN A 66 18.71 -13.76 -3.56
C GLN A 66 18.58 -14.09 -5.05
N CYS A 67 17.41 -14.60 -5.45
CA CYS A 67 17.05 -14.83 -6.84
C CYS A 67 16.79 -13.51 -7.58
N ARG A 68 17.00 -13.50 -8.89
CA ARG A 68 16.65 -12.35 -9.75
C ARG A 68 15.14 -12.31 -9.98
N CYS A 69 14.42 -11.51 -9.19
CA CYS A 69 12.97 -11.38 -9.27
C CYS A 69 12.50 -10.52 -10.44
N LYS A 70 11.33 -10.85 -10.98
CA LYS A 70 10.60 -9.99 -11.94
C LYS A 70 9.97 -8.78 -11.21
N PRO A 71 9.51 -7.74 -11.93
CA PRO A 71 8.99 -6.53 -11.31
C PRO A 71 7.82 -6.79 -10.33
N GLY A 72 7.85 -6.12 -9.17
CA GLY A 72 6.83 -6.24 -8.12
C GLY A 72 6.82 -7.57 -7.35
N ILE A 73 7.82 -8.43 -7.56
CA ILE A 73 7.94 -9.74 -6.91
C ILE A 73 9.09 -9.71 -5.91
N GLY A 74 8.83 -10.22 -4.71
CA GLY A 74 9.76 -10.15 -3.60
C GLY A 74 10.06 -11.50 -2.94
N GLY A 75 10.97 -11.43 -1.97
CA GLY A 75 11.49 -12.57 -1.22
C GLY A 75 12.72 -13.21 -1.86
N ILE A 76 13.50 -13.93 -1.06
CA ILE A 76 14.77 -14.58 -1.47
C ILE A 76 14.57 -15.48 -2.70
N LYS A 77 13.41 -16.15 -2.77
CA LYS A 77 13.04 -17.07 -3.84
C LYS A 77 12.06 -16.48 -4.86
N CYS A 78 11.74 -15.19 -4.79
CA CYS A 78 10.75 -14.51 -5.64
C CYS A 78 9.37 -15.21 -5.64
N ASN A 79 8.91 -15.64 -4.47
CA ASN A 79 7.74 -16.50 -4.30
C ASN A 79 6.48 -15.77 -3.83
N ARG A 80 6.52 -14.44 -3.73
CA ARG A 80 5.39 -13.59 -3.33
C ARG A 80 5.48 -12.23 -4.02
N CYS A 81 4.37 -11.51 -4.11
CA CYS A 81 4.44 -10.11 -4.52
C CYS A 81 5.02 -9.26 -3.38
N GLU A 82 5.68 -8.16 -3.73
CA GLU A 82 6.07 -7.15 -2.74
C GLU A 82 4.84 -6.45 -2.15
N PRO A 83 4.94 -5.87 -0.93
CA PRO A 83 3.86 -5.04 -0.39
C PRO A 83 3.41 -3.97 -1.39
N GLY A 84 2.10 -3.83 -1.60
CA GLY A 84 1.55 -2.93 -2.62
C GLY A 84 1.45 -3.54 -4.02
N PHE A 85 1.78 -4.82 -4.19
CA PHE A 85 1.62 -5.57 -5.45
C PHE A 85 0.84 -6.87 -5.26
N TRP A 86 0.25 -7.38 -6.33
CA TRP A 86 -0.54 -8.61 -6.35
C TRP A 86 -0.42 -9.35 -7.69
N GLY A 87 -0.92 -10.58 -7.74
CA GLY A 87 -1.10 -11.28 -9.01
C GLY A 87 0.07 -12.15 -9.48
N LEU A 88 0.82 -12.78 -8.58
CA LEU A 88 1.88 -13.73 -8.96
C LEU A 88 1.36 -14.86 -9.91
N HIS A 89 0.11 -15.28 -9.72
CA HIS A 89 -0.55 -16.28 -10.57
C HIS A 89 -0.90 -15.75 -11.98
N LYS A 90 -1.08 -14.43 -12.13
CA LYS A 90 -1.40 -13.75 -13.39
C LYS A 90 -0.23 -13.70 -14.38
N ILE A 91 0.99 -14.06 -13.95
CA ILE A 91 2.15 -14.13 -14.84
C ILE A 91 1.95 -15.17 -15.96
N LEU A 92 1.18 -16.24 -15.70
CA LEU A 92 0.80 -17.19 -16.76
C LEU A 92 -0.20 -16.62 -17.76
N GLU A 93 -0.95 -15.61 -17.35
CA GLU A 93 -1.98 -14.96 -18.16
C GLU A 93 -1.40 -13.81 -19.00
N GLY A 94 -0.08 -13.61 -18.97
CA GLY A 94 0.64 -12.62 -19.79
C GLY A 94 1.27 -11.48 -19.01
N ASN A 95 1.09 -11.40 -17.68
CA ASN A 95 1.72 -10.33 -16.90
C ASN A 95 3.24 -10.53 -16.77
N GLU A 96 4.00 -9.46 -16.93
CA GLU A 96 5.47 -9.52 -16.81
C GLU A 96 5.98 -9.68 -15.37
N GLY A 97 5.13 -9.36 -14.39
CA GLY A 97 5.42 -9.40 -12.96
C GLY A 97 4.15 -9.28 -12.13
N CYS A 98 4.28 -8.95 -10.84
CA CYS A 98 3.10 -8.57 -10.05
C CYS A 98 2.65 -7.15 -10.41
N VAL A 99 1.36 -6.91 -10.31
CA VAL A 99 0.72 -5.62 -10.67
C VAL A 99 0.50 -4.81 -9.40
N ALA A 100 0.65 -3.49 -9.50
CA ALA A 100 0.40 -2.59 -8.37
C ALA A 100 -1.05 -2.69 -7.86
N CYS A 101 -1.23 -2.57 -6.55
CA CYS A 101 -2.52 -2.63 -5.89
C CYS A 101 -3.41 -1.43 -6.24
N ASN A 102 -2.84 -0.22 -6.33
CA ASN A 102 -3.58 1.02 -6.61
C ASN A 102 -4.82 1.22 -5.72
N CYS A 103 -4.68 0.91 -4.43
CA CYS A 103 -5.71 1.21 -3.43
C CYS A 103 -5.88 2.73 -3.28
N ASN A 104 -7.12 3.21 -3.28
CA ASN A 104 -7.40 4.64 -3.15
C ASN A 104 -6.92 5.13 -1.78
N LYS A 105 -6.07 6.17 -1.76
CA LYS A 105 -5.45 6.73 -0.56
C LYS A 105 -6.48 7.23 0.47
N PHE A 106 -7.60 7.77 0.01
CA PHE A 106 -8.63 8.33 0.88
C PHE A 106 -9.62 7.27 1.33
N GLY A 107 -9.93 6.30 0.45
CA GLY A 107 -10.93 5.28 0.73
C GLY A 107 -10.42 4.00 1.37
N SER A 108 -9.12 3.73 1.31
CA SER A 108 -8.52 2.51 1.87
C SER A 108 -7.94 2.75 3.25
N VAL A 109 -7.93 1.71 4.09
CA VAL A 109 -7.25 1.71 5.41
C VAL A 109 -5.73 1.64 5.24
N ARG A 110 -5.27 0.99 4.16
CA ARG A 110 -3.87 0.74 3.83
C ARG A 110 -3.67 0.74 2.32
N THR A 111 -2.41 0.80 1.86
CA THR A 111 -2.06 0.89 0.43
C THR A 111 -1.78 -0.47 -0.23
N ASP A 112 -1.52 -1.51 0.58
CA ASP A 112 -1.44 -2.90 0.15
C ASP A 112 -2.82 -3.54 -0.03
N CYS A 113 -2.83 -4.63 -0.78
CA CYS A 113 -4.03 -5.37 -1.13
C CYS A 113 -3.78 -6.88 -1.03
N GLU A 114 -4.87 -7.65 -1.04
CA GLU A 114 -4.80 -9.10 -1.06
C GLU A 114 -4.04 -9.61 -2.31
N GLN A 115 -3.00 -10.42 -2.10
CA GLN A 115 -2.02 -10.80 -3.14
C GLN A 115 -2.60 -11.59 -4.33
N THR A 116 -3.80 -12.18 -4.19
CA THR A 116 -4.45 -12.96 -5.26
C THR A 116 -5.62 -12.23 -5.90
N THR A 117 -6.39 -11.45 -5.15
CA THR A 117 -7.64 -10.85 -5.65
C THR A 117 -7.51 -9.36 -5.99
N ALA A 118 -6.39 -8.72 -5.60
CA ALA A 118 -6.19 -7.28 -5.67
C ALA A 118 -7.11 -6.45 -4.76
N LYS A 119 -7.87 -7.09 -3.86
CA LYS A 119 -8.86 -6.42 -3.03
C LYS A 119 -8.19 -5.62 -1.92
N CYS A 120 -8.50 -4.33 -1.89
CA CYS A 120 -8.06 -3.40 -0.84
C CYS A 120 -8.98 -3.50 0.38
N VAL A 121 -8.46 -3.10 1.54
CA VAL A 121 -9.26 -2.98 2.77
C VAL A 121 -9.86 -1.58 2.83
N CYS A 122 -11.17 -1.48 2.62
CA CYS A 122 -11.87 -0.19 2.57
C CYS A 122 -12.21 0.34 3.96
N LYS A 123 -12.20 1.66 4.11
CA LYS A 123 -12.79 2.34 5.27
C LYS A 123 -14.31 2.13 5.27
N PRO A 124 -14.98 2.29 6.44
CA PRO A 124 -16.43 2.17 6.53
C PRO A 124 -17.16 3.06 5.51
N GLY A 125 -18.24 2.52 4.92
CA GLY A 125 -19.06 3.25 3.93
C GLY A 125 -18.47 3.33 2.52
N ILE A 126 -17.25 2.83 2.29
CA ILE A 126 -16.56 2.85 1.00
C ILE A 126 -16.48 1.44 0.42
N THR A 127 -16.69 1.32 -0.88
CA THR A 127 -16.78 0.04 -1.59
C THR A 127 -15.91 0.01 -2.84
N GLY A 128 -15.90 -1.13 -3.53
CA GLY A 128 -15.07 -1.37 -4.72
C GLY A 128 -13.77 -2.09 -4.41
N LEU A 129 -13.16 -2.70 -5.44
CA LEU A 129 -11.88 -3.43 -5.28
C LEU A 129 -10.75 -2.50 -4.84
N LYS A 130 -10.82 -1.22 -5.22
CA LYS A 130 -9.82 -0.19 -4.96
C LYS A 130 -10.28 0.86 -3.94
N CYS A 131 -11.42 0.62 -3.28
CA CYS A 131 -12.03 1.53 -2.30
C CYS A 131 -12.26 2.93 -2.85
N ASP A 132 -12.81 2.99 -4.06
CA ASP A 132 -13.01 4.18 -4.87
C ASP A 132 -14.50 4.47 -5.14
N LYS A 133 -15.41 3.66 -4.58
CA LYS A 133 -16.86 3.79 -4.79
C LYS A 133 -17.57 4.19 -3.52
N CYS A 134 -18.23 5.34 -3.58
CA CYS A 134 -19.14 5.83 -2.55
C CYS A 134 -20.60 5.51 -2.88
N PRO A 135 -21.51 5.51 -1.88
CA PRO A 135 -22.96 5.45 -2.11
C PRO A 135 -23.45 6.54 -3.09
N GLN A 136 -24.61 6.32 -3.71
CA GLN A 136 -25.17 7.28 -4.66
C GLN A 136 -25.34 8.67 -4.03
N GLY A 137 -25.00 9.73 -4.80
CA GLY A 137 -25.07 11.12 -4.35
C GLY A 137 -23.89 11.59 -3.50
N THR A 138 -22.92 10.72 -3.20
CA THR A 138 -21.73 11.06 -2.41
C THR A 138 -20.44 10.90 -3.20
N ILE A 139 -19.44 11.69 -2.85
CA ILE A 139 -18.11 11.70 -3.46
C ILE A 139 -17.06 11.33 -2.43
N LEU A 140 -15.97 10.71 -2.89
CA LEU A 140 -14.86 10.36 -2.01
C LEU A 140 -13.95 11.57 -1.79
N GLY A 141 -13.94 12.08 -0.56
CA GLY A 141 -13.02 13.10 -0.07
C GLY A 141 -12.01 12.56 0.95
N PRO A 142 -11.14 13.43 1.50
CA PRO A 142 -10.12 13.04 2.49
C PRO A 142 -10.70 12.36 3.74
N GLU A 143 -11.87 12.82 4.18
CA GLU A 143 -12.60 12.32 5.35
C GLU A 143 -13.55 11.15 5.05
N GLY A 144 -13.60 10.68 3.79
CA GLY A 144 -14.49 9.60 3.35
C GLY A 144 -15.56 10.09 2.37
N CYS A 145 -16.71 9.41 2.35
CA CYS A 145 -17.81 9.78 1.44
C CYS A 145 -18.62 10.95 1.99
N THR A 146 -18.67 12.05 1.26
CA THR A 146 -19.48 13.24 1.61
C THR A 146 -20.42 13.62 0.47
N HIS A 147 -21.52 14.31 0.76
CA HIS A 147 -22.43 14.76 -0.27
C HIS A 147 -21.72 15.74 -1.24
N ALA A 148 -21.92 15.57 -2.54
CA ALA A 148 -21.21 16.34 -3.57
C ALA A 148 -21.36 17.86 -3.36
N SER A 149 -22.58 18.30 -3.05
CA SER A 149 -22.90 19.71 -2.81
C SER A 149 -22.25 20.27 -1.56
N ILE A 150 -21.68 19.48 -0.65
CA ILE A 150 -20.90 20.01 0.48
C ILE A 150 -19.44 20.21 0.11
N ALA A 151 -18.89 19.29 -0.66
CA ALA A 151 -17.47 19.33 -0.98
C ALA A 151 -17.12 20.38 -2.04
N TYR A 152 -18.02 20.68 -2.98
CA TYR A 152 -17.81 21.72 -3.97
C TYR A 152 -19.13 22.36 -4.46
N PRO A 153 -19.09 23.62 -4.94
CA PRO A 153 -20.26 24.24 -5.55
C PRO A 153 -20.68 23.51 -6.82
N ILE A 154 -21.94 23.08 -6.89
CA ILE A 154 -22.53 22.44 -8.05
C ILE A 154 -23.33 23.45 -8.88
N ASN A 155 -23.42 23.25 -10.19
CA ASN A 155 -24.22 24.11 -11.04
C ASN A 155 -25.71 23.98 -10.66
N GLY A 156 -26.39 25.10 -10.50
CA GLY A 156 -27.79 25.15 -10.08
C GLY A 156 -28.03 26.21 -9.02
N SER A 157 -29.27 26.25 -8.54
CA SER A 157 -29.75 27.10 -7.45
C SER A 157 -30.08 26.24 -6.23
N CYS A 158 -30.27 26.86 -5.07
CA CYS A 158 -30.71 26.17 -3.87
C CYS A 158 -32.11 25.54 -3.98
N ASP A 159 -32.90 25.93 -4.99
CA ASP A 159 -34.19 25.29 -5.28
C ASP A 159 -34.04 23.82 -5.74
N ASP A 160 -32.90 23.48 -6.37
CA ASP A 160 -32.65 22.14 -6.93
C ASP A 160 -31.83 21.24 -5.98
N ILE A 161 -31.39 21.76 -4.84
CA ILE A 161 -30.43 21.09 -3.95
C ILE A 161 -31.05 20.83 -2.59
N VAL A 162 -31.17 19.55 -2.23
CA VAL A 162 -31.54 19.15 -0.87
C VAL A 162 -30.27 18.95 -0.05
N CYS A 163 -30.04 19.83 0.91
CA CYS A 163 -28.95 19.69 1.88
C CYS A 163 -29.33 18.70 2.98
N LEU A 164 -28.41 17.80 3.30
CA LEU A 164 -28.60 16.77 4.33
C LEU A 164 -27.92 17.14 5.65
N TYR A 165 -28.37 16.51 6.73
CA TYR A 165 -27.76 16.60 8.06
C TYR A 165 -27.67 18.02 8.64
N GLY A 166 -28.62 18.90 8.27
CA GLY A 166 -28.70 20.27 8.79
C GLY A 166 -27.79 21.27 8.07
N ALA A 167 -27.19 20.90 6.94
CA ALA A 167 -26.50 21.86 6.08
C ALA A 167 -27.49 22.86 5.46
N VAL A 168 -27.03 24.10 5.28
CA VAL A 168 -27.80 25.19 4.66
C VAL A 168 -27.25 25.42 3.26
N CYS A 169 -28.13 25.56 2.28
CA CYS A 169 -27.68 25.86 0.91
C CYS A 169 -27.30 27.34 0.79
N VAL A 170 -26.16 27.61 0.13
CA VAL A 170 -25.61 28.93 -0.15
C VAL A 170 -25.37 29.06 -1.65
N GLU A 171 -25.79 30.18 -2.24
CA GLU A 171 -25.64 30.47 -3.66
C GLU A 171 -24.41 31.33 -3.97
N HIS A 172 -23.74 30.99 -5.07
CA HIS A 172 -22.59 31.67 -5.64
C HIS A 172 -22.79 31.86 -7.14
N GLY A 173 -23.68 32.77 -7.51
CA GLY A 173 -24.02 33.04 -8.92
C GLY A 173 -24.85 31.92 -9.53
N THR A 174 -24.29 31.16 -10.47
CA THR A 174 -24.95 30.00 -11.11
C THR A 174 -24.65 28.66 -10.45
N LYS A 175 -24.02 28.71 -9.27
CA LYS A 175 -23.66 27.54 -8.49
C LYS A 175 -24.25 27.66 -7.10
N ALA A 176 -24.52 26.52 -6.50
CA ALA A 176 -24.98 26.44 -5.13
C ALA A 176 -24.23 25.32 -4.39
N GLN A 177 -24.02 25.51 -3.09
CA GLN A 177 -23.26 24.63 -2.22
C GLN A 177 -23.95 24.52 -0.87
N CYS A 178 -24.05 23.31 -0.33
CA CYS A 178 -24.46 23.07 1.04
C CYS A 178 -23.29 23.39 1.99
N ALA A 179 -23.51 24.29 2.93
CA ALA A 179 -22.53 24.70 3.92
C ALA A 179 -22.99 24.32 5.34
N CYS A 180 -22.04 23.89 6.18
CA CYS A 180 -22.27 23.61 7.59
C CYS A 180 -22.01 24.84 8.46
N ASP A 181 -22.75 25.92 8.17
CA ASP A 181 -22.60 27.22 8.81
C ASP A 181 -23.46 27.36 10.09
N ILE A 182 -23.64 26.26 10.83
CA ILE A 182 -24.40 26.25 12.07
C ILE A 182 -23.61 27.03 13.14
N ILE A 183 -24.12 28.18 13.54
CA ILE A 183 -23.55 29.04 14.59
C ILE A 183 -24.12 28.61 15.94
N CYS A 184 -23.29 28.05 16.81
CA CYS A 184 -23.68 27.73 18.18
C CYS A 184 -23.24 28.84 19.13
N SER A 185 -24.17 29.68 19.57
CA SER A 185 -23.95 30.64 20.64
C SER A 185 -23.63 29.91 21.95
N ASN A 186 -22.65 30.41 22.71
CA ASN A 186 -22.31 29.92 24.06
C ASN A 186 -23.36 30.32 25.12
N ASP A 187 -24.63 30.37 24.73
CA ASP A 187 -25.72 30.76 25.61
C ASP A 187 -26.04 29.62 26.58
N ASN A 188 -25.24 29.52 27.66
CA ASN A 188 -25.40 28.86 28.98
C ASN A 188 -26.23 27.58 29.16
N SER A 189 -26.71 26.97 28.10
CA SER A 189 -27.42 25.70 28.07
C SER A 189 -26.37 24.60 28.04
N LEU A 190 -25.65 24.44 29.15
CA LEU A 190 -24.66 23.39 29.39
C LEU A 190 -25.33 22.02 29.57
N GLN A 191 -26.31 21.70 28.72
CA GLN A 191 -26.99 20.43 28.73
C GLN A 191 -26.16 19.43 27.93
N MET A 192 -25.15 18.90 28.60
CA MET A 192 -24.34 17.80 28.09
C MET A 192 -25.26 16.62 27.74
N LEU A 193 -25.01 16.00 26.59
CA LEU A 193 -25.82 14.91 26.06
C LEU A 193 -24.97 13.82 25.42
N CYS A 194 -25.48 12.60 25.47
CA CYS A 194 -24.92 11.44 24.78
C CYS A 194 -25.58 11.32 23.41
N GLY A 195 -24.77 11.29 22.35
CA GLY A 195 -25.25 11.08 20.99
C GLY A 195 -25.48 9.60 20.66
N SER A 196 -26.25 9.32 19.61
CA SER A 196 -26.49 7.97 19.09
C SER A 196 -25.23 7.26 18.57
N ASP A 197 -24.10 7.96 18.50
CA ASP A 197 -22.78 7.44 18.15
C ASP A 197 -21.90 7.14 19.38
N GLY A 198 -22.43 7.32 20.60
CA GLY A 198 -21.70 7.09 21.85
C GLY A 198 -20.74 8.22 22.23
N ASN A 199 -20.78 9.37 21.54
CA ASN A 199 -19.97 10.53 21.88
C ASN A 199 -20.75 11.55 22.71
N ILE A 200 -20.03 12.31 23.55
CA ILE A 200 -20.61 13.35 24.39
C ILE A 200 -20.55 14.70 23.66
N TYR A 201 -21.66 15.44 23.70
CA TYR A 201 -21.79 16.78 23.14
C TYR A 201 -22.20 17.78 24.21
N ILE A 202 -21.66 19.00 24.16
CA ILE A 202 -21.90 20.04 25.16
C ILE A 202 -23.35 20.58 25.14
N ASN A 203 -24.02 20.53 23.99
CA ASN A 203 -25.43 20.88 23.80
C ASN A 203 -25.97 20.32 22.46
N GLU A 204 -27.28 20.47 22.23
CA GLU A 204 -27.96 20.01 21.01
C GLU A 204 -27.43 20.72 19.74
N CYS A 205 -27.07 22.00 19.84
CA CYS A 205 -26.51 22.72 18.69
C CYS A 205 -25.20 22.08 18.21
N GLN A 206 -24.31 21.73 19.14
CA GLN A 206 -23.04 21.09 18.82
C GLN A 206 -23.22 19.67 18.28
N LEU A 207 -24.25 18.93 18.74
CA LEU A 207 -24.64 17.66 18.10
C LEU A 207 -25.10 17.86 16.66
N LYS A 208 -25.93 18.89 16.39
CA LYS A 208 -26.37 19.23 15.01
C LYS A 208 -25.22 19.68 14.13
N LEU A 209 -24.29 20.47 14.65
CA LEU A 209 -23.08 20.88 13.93
C LEU A 209 -22.20 19.66 13.59
N ALA A 210 -22.04 18.72 14.52
CA ALA A 210 -21.34 17.47 14.26
C ALA A 210 -22.05 16.62 13.21
N SER A 211 -23.39 16.49 13.30
CA SER A 211 -24.24 15.79 12.32
C SER A 211 -23.97 16.31 10.90
N CYS A 212 -23.97 17.63 10.74
CA CYS A 212 -23.67 18.30 9.48
C CYS A 212 -22.25 18.02 8.99
N ARG A 213 -21.23 18.28 9.82
CA ARG A 213 -19.82 18.16 9.42
C ARG A 213 -19.40 16.73 9.09
N TYR A 214 -19.91 15.76 9.82
CA TYR A 214 -19.59 14.34 9.61
C TYR A 214 -20.53 13.66 8.60
N GLN A 215 -21.54 14.38 8.07
CA GLN A 215 -22.51 13.85 7.12
C GLN A 215 -23.15 12.55 7.61
N LYS A 216 -23.57 12.56 8.88
CA LYS A 216 -24.11 11.39 9.58
C LYS A 216 -25.33 11.79 10.38
N GLU A 217 -26.36 10.97 10.34
CA GLU A 217 -27.53 11.14 11.20
C GLU A 217 -27.12 10.89 12.66
N LEU A 218 -27.09 11.97 13.44
CA LEU A 218 -26.89 11.93 14.88
C LEU A 218 -28.18 12.36 15.57
N SER A 219 -28.62 11.55 16.53
CA SER A 219 -29.75 11.86 17.40
C SER A 219 -29.28 11.86 18.86
N ILE A 220 -30.05 12.50 19.73
CA ILE A 220 -29.79 12.49 21.18
C ILE A 220 -30.20 11.11 21.69
N ALA A 221 -29.25 10.32 22.20
CA ALA A 221 -29.54 9.05 22.85
C ALA A 221 -30.18 9.27 24.23
N HIS A 222 -29.55 10.12 25.04
CA HIS A 222 -30.12 10.63 26.28
C HIS A 222 -29.38 11.90 26.75
N ILE A 223 -29.95 12.58 27.75
CA ILE A 223 -29.34 13.72 28.42
C ILE A 223 -28.33 13.19 29.46
N GLY A 224 -27.15 13.81 29.55
CA GLY A 224 -26.04 13.37 30.40
C GLY A 224 -24.91 12.66 29.63
N PRO A 225 -23.85 12.22 30.35
CA PRO A 225 -22.69 11.56 29.74
C PRO A 225 -23.01 10.14 29.25
N CYS A 226 -22.33 9.72 28.18
CA CYS A 226 -22.17 8.31 27.82
C CYS A 226 -21.21 7.64 28.84
#